data_AF-A0A7L7W1A9-F1
#
_entry.id   AF-A0A7L7W1A9-F1
#
_cell.length_a   1.000
_cell.length_b   1.000
_cell.length_c   1.000
_cell.angle_alpha   90.00
_cell.angle_beta   90.00
_cell.angle_gamma   90.00
#
_symmetry.space_group_name_H-M   'P 1'
#
loop_
_entity.id
_entity.type
_entity.pdbx_description
1 polymer ?
#
loop_
_entity_poly.entity_id
_entity_poly.type
_entity_poly.pdbx_seq_one_letter_code
_entity_poly.pdbx_strand_id
1 'polypeptide(L)'
;MMNEYHLADGSPRYGHRTETPTDQPAIIASVRVEEAAEGAARLGLDEMAAAIDKRLTSAWADRPDKSVAILREQNPEELAAARALVKVHLGSPRQWRMKAQTVRDKQLASVAARRKASGSAREVLALRLGLIVALIAPPAYVVATSQDILKLLIVGAICFVAALVGGHFLTIRARVPVMPSIRGPWLAELREDVVNATLVAILQNKGIAMSPAAAAAGRRGWTSIQEAAAAVALLRR
;
A
#
# COMPACT_ATOMS: atom_id res chain seq x y z
N MET A 1 52.48 12.52 37.74
CA MET A 1 51.18 12.72 37.07
C MET A 1 50.76 11.37 36.50
N MET A 2 49.81 10.70 37.16
CA MET A 2 49.41 9.33 36.85
C MET A 2 48.42 9.28 35.68
N ASN A 3 48.64 8.32 34.78
CA ASN A 3 47.76 7.97 33.67
C ASN A 3 46.47 7.33 34.20
N GLU A 4 45.43 8.14 34.40
CA GLU A 4 44.16 7.75 35.02
C GLU A 4 43.13 7.20 34.00
N TYR A 5 43.58 6.54 32.93
CA TYR A 5 42.72 6.17 31.80
C TYR A 5 42.65 4.68 31.41
N HIS A 6 43.32 3.79 32.16
CA HIS A 6 43.30 2.34 31.88
C HIS A 6 42.84 1.51 33.08
N LEU A 7 42.04 0.47 32.80
CA LEU A 7 41.68 -0.57 33.77
C LEU A 7 42.92 -1.41 34.12
N ALA A 8 42.88 -2.15 35.23
CA ALA A 8 44.00 -2.93 35.75
C ALA A 8 44.50 -4.04 34.80
N ASP A 9 43.71 -4.38 33.77
CA ASP A 9 44.04 -5.33 32.71
C ASP A 9 44.61 -4.65 31.44
N GLY A 10 44.80 -3.32 31.46
CA GLY A 10 45.27 -2.53 30.32
C GLY A 10 44.18 -2.17 29.31
N SER A 11 42.92 -2.55 29.54
CA SER A 11 41.82 -2.19 28.63
C SER A 11 41.34 -0.74 28.84
N PRO A 12 40.97 -0.01 27.76
CA PRO A 12 40.40 1.34 27.90
C PRO A 12 39.04 1.29 28.61
N ARG A 13 38.85 2.14 29.62
CA ARG A 13 37.61 2.16 30.46
C ARG A 13 36.35 2.61 29.70
N TYR A 14 36.52 3.23 28.54
CA TYR A 14 35.45 3.57 27.61
C TYR A 14 35.80 3.00 26.24
N GLY A 15 34.91 2.18 25.68
CA GLY A 15 35.10 1.62 24.35
C GLY A 15 35.29 2.73 23.32
N HIS A 16 36.44 2.74 22.65
CA HIS A 16 36.61 3.53 21.45
C HIS A 16 35.57 3.05 20.42
N ARG A 17 34.57 3.89 20.13
CA ARG A 17 33.95 3.84 18.80
C ARG A 17 35.03 4.30 17.84
N THR A 18 35.78 3.34 17.30
CA THR A 18 36.46 3.56 16.04
C THR A 18 35.38 3.83 15.01
N GLU A 19 35.17 5.11 14.71
CA GLU A 19 34.71 5.51 13.40
C GLU A 19 35.70 4.92 12.40
N THR A 20 35.38 3.76 11.84
CA THR A 20 36.01 3.32 10.60
C THR A 20 35.56 4.30 9.52
N PRO A 21 36.45 5.12 8.93
CA PRO A 21 36.18 5.68 7.62
C PRO A 21 36.40 4.51 6.66
N THR A 22 35.38 3.67 6.53
CA THR A 22 35.35 2.77 5.40
C THR A 22 34.90 3.64 4.23
N ASP A 23 35.87 4.31 3.59
CA ASP A 23 35.83 4.56 2.15
C ASP A 23 35.81 3.18 1.46
N GLN A 24 34.72 2.46 1.65
CA GLN A 24 34.31 1.43 0.74
C GLN A 24 33.86 2.21 -0.48
N PRO A 25 34.43 1.97 -1.68
CA PRO A 25 33.74 2.38 -2.89
C PRO A 25 32.36 1.76 -2.76
N ALA A 26 31.34 2.60 -2.56
CA ALA A 26 29.97 2.15 -2.64
C ALA A 26 29.91 1.43 -3.98
N ILE A 27 29.69 0.11 -3.95
CA ILE A 27 29.31 -0.60 -5.15
C ILE A 27 28.07 0.18 -5.59
N ILE A 28 28.23 1.04 -6.59
CA ILE A 28 27.13 1.69 -7.26
C ILE A 28 26.48 0.51 -7.96
N ALA A 29 25.65 -0.24 -7.21
CA ALA A 29 24.64 -1.08 -7.81
C ALA A 29 23.96 -0.13 -8.77
N SER A 30 24.16 -0.36 -10.07
CA SER A 30 23.63 0.48 -11.12
C SER A 30 22.12 0.51 -10.89
N VAL A 31 21.64 1.55 -10.21
CA VAL A 31 20.23 1.65 -9.85
C VAL A 31 19.50 1.68 -11.18
N ARG A 32 18.75 0.62 -11.46
CA ARG A 32 18.04 0.54 -12.73
C ARG A 32 16.99 1.64 -12.67
N VAL A 33 17.04 2.54 -13.64
CA VAL A 33 16.16 3.70 -13.73
C VAL A 33 14.68 3.29 -13.62
N GLU A 34 14.35 2.10 -14.14
CA GLU A 34 13.01 1.54 -14.19
C GLU A 34 12.58 0.81 -12.91
N GLU A 35 13.49 0.53 -11.98
CA GLU A 35 13.27 -0.39 -10.86
C GLU A 35 12.05 0.00 -10.01
N ALA A 36 11.90 1.29 -9.69
CA ALA A 36 10.78 1.78 -8.91
C ALA A 36 9.46 1.66 -9.67
N ALA A 37 9.43 2.01 -10.96
CA ALA A 37 8.22 1.97 -11.77
C ALA A 37 7.77 0.53 -12.09
N GLU A 38 8.73 -0.34 -12.43
CA GLU A 38 8.48 -1.77 -12.64
C GLU A 38 8.05 -2.46 -11.35
N GLY A 39 8.74 -2.16 -10.24
CA GLY A 39 8.38 -2.67 -8.92
C GLY A 39 6.97 -2.27 -8.53
N ALA A 40 6.63 -0.99 -8.71
CA ALA A 40 5.29 -0.46 -8.43
C ALA A 40 4.20 -1.09 -9.29
N ALA A 41 4.52 -1.49 -10.53
CA ALA A 41 3.59 -2.18 -11.41
C ALA A 41 3.25 -3.60 -10.95
N ARG A 42 4.10 -4.23 -10.12
CA ARG A 42 3.92 -5.58 -9.58
C ARG A 42 3.12 -5.61 -8.28
N LEU A 43 2.86 -4.46 -7.67
CA LEU A 43 2.14 -4.37 -6.40
C LEU A 43 0.69 -4.87 -6.52
N GLY A 44 0.29 -5.73 -5.60
CA GLY A 44 -1.10 -6.13 -5.38
C GLY A 44 -1.90 -5.10 -4.58
N LEU A 45 -3.23 -5.20 -4.62
CA LEU A 45 -4.12 -4.28 -3.88
C LEU A 45 -3.86 -4.27 -2.37
N ASP A 46 -3.58 -5.42 -1.75
CA ASP A 46 -3.33 -5.47 -0.31
C ASP A 46 -1.98 -4.83 0.05
N GLU A 47 -0.98 -4.94 -0.83
CA GLU A 47 0.34 -4.31 -0.66
C GLU A 47 0.24 -2.79 -0.80
N MET A 48 -0.55 -2.31 -1.76
CA MET A 48 -0.85 -0.87 -1.89
C MET A 48 -1.58 -0.33 -0.66
N ALA A 49 -2.54 -1.08 -0.12
CA ALA A 49 -3.26 -0.68 1.08
C ALA A 49 -2.31 -0.58 2.28
N ALA A 50 -1.49 -1.60 2.50
CA ALA A 50 -0.48 -1.58 3.56
C ALA A 50 0.54 -0.44 3.39
N ALA A 51 0.93 -0.13 2.15
CA ALA A 51 1.81 0.99 1.86
C ALA A 51 1.16 2.34 2.18
N ILE A 52 -0.14 2.51 1.90
CA ILE A 52 -0.91 3.71 2.28
C ILE A 52 -0.99 3.82 3.79
N ASP A 53 -1.37 2.75 4.49
CA ASP A 53 -1.49 2.75 5.95
C ASP A 53 -0.15 3.15 6.59
N LYS A 54 0.95 2.55 6.11
CA LYS A 54 2.30 2.89 6.57
C LYS A 54 2.67 4.34 6.29
N ARG A 55 2.33 4.86 5.11
CA ARG A 55 2.56 6.27 4.74
C ARG A 55 1.79 7.20 5.66
N LEU A 56 0.51 6.92 5.94
CA LEU A 56 -0.32 7.72 6.85
C LEU A 56 0.19 7.73 8.28
N THR A 57 0.87 6.66 8.73
CA THR A 57 1.49 6.61 10.06
C THR A 57 2.90 7.21 10.11
N SER A 58 3.44 7.66 8.97
CA SER A 58 4.80 8.13 8.87
C SER A 58 4.90 9.65 9.00
N ALA A 59 5.62 10.14 10.01
CA ALA A 59 5.81 11.58 10.23
C ALA A 59 6.44 12.33 9.03
N TRP A 60 7.21 11.63 8.17
CA TRP A 60 7.78 12.25 6.98
C TRP A 60 6.74 12.54 5.89
N ALA A 61 5.57 11.92 5.93
CA ALA A 61 4.52 12.07 4.92
C ALA A 61 3.64 13.30 5.15
N ASP A 62 3.66 13.88 6.36
CA ASP A 62 2.85 15.04 6.75
C ASP A 62 3.26 16.33 6.03
N ARG A 63 4.54 16.45 5.67
CA ARG A 63 5.08 17.64 5.00
C ARG A 63 6.02 17.27 3.86
N PRO A 64 5.93 17.93 2.71
CA PRO A 64 6.85 17.71 1.61
C PRO A 64 8.29 18.04 2.05
N ASP A 65 9.22 17.13 1.76
CA ASP A 65 10.63 17.31 2.07
C ASP A 65 11.23 18.41 1.17
N LYS A 66 11.80 19.45 1.78
CA LYS A 66 12.36 20.60 1.06
C LYS A 66 13.46 20.18 0.08
N SER A 67 14.25 19.16 0.43
CA SER A 67 15.32 18.67 -0.45
C SER A 67 14.76 18.06 -1.73
N VAL A 68 13.63 17.35 -1.65
CA VAL A 68 12.95 16.76 -2.81
C VAL A 68 12.29 17.85 -3.66
N ALA A 69 11.73 18.88 -3.04
CA ALA A 69 11.17 20.02 -3.76
C ALA A 69 12.24 20.76 -4.59
N ILE A 70 13.38 21.08 -3.97
CA ILE A 70 14.52 21.72 -4.66
C ILE A 70 15.02 20.83 -5.82
N LEU A 71 15.14 19.53 -5.58
CA LEU A 71 15.62 18.57 -6.58
C LEU A 71 14.68 18.46 -7.79
N ARG A 72 13.37 18.59 -7.58
CA ARG A 72 12.35 18.68 -8.66
C ARG A 72 12.44 19.99 -9.44
N GLU A 73 12.64 21.10 -8.75
CA GLU A 73 12.75 22.43 -9.38
C GLU A 73 14.02 22.57 -10.22
N GLN A 74 15.14 22.00 -9.74
CA GLN A 74 16.43 22.05 -10.42
C GLN A 74 16.53 21.10 -11.63
N ASN A 75 15.68 20.07 -11.71
CA ASN A 75 15.76 19.02 -12.74
C ASN A 75 14.39 18.76 -13.40
N PRO A 76 13.80 19.75 -14.10
CA PRO A 76 12.46 19.63 -14.66
C PRO A 76 12.37 18.61 -15.81
N GLU A 77 13.45 18.47 -16.60
CA GLU A 77 13.50 17.51 -17.71
C GLU A 77 13.56 16.06 -17.21
N GLU A 78 14.37 15.80 -16.19
CA GLU A 78 14.47 14.48 -15.55
C GLU A 78 13.20 14.13 -14.79
N LEU A 79 12.54 15.12 -14.19
CA LEU A 79 11.23 14.93 -13.56
C LEU A 79 10.17 14.57 -14.62
N ALA A 80 10.19 15.20 -15.79
CA ALA A 80 9.31 14.85 -16.90
C ALA A 80 9.59 13.43 -17.41
N ALA A 81 10.86 13.04 -17.54
CA ALA A 81 11.28 11.69 -17.91
C ALA A 81 10.83 10.65 -16.86
N ALA A 82 11.01 10.93 -15.57
CA ALA A 82 10.54 10.08 -14.47
C ALA A 82 9.02 9.88 -14.53
N ARG A 83 8.26 10.96 -14.71
CA ARG A 83 6.79 10.91 -14.85
C ARG A 83 6.35 10.12 -16.08
N ALA A 84 7.05 10.28 -17.21
CA ALA A 84 6.78 9.54 -18.43
C ALA A 84 6.99 8.04 -18.22
N LEU A 85 8.12 7.65 -17.61
CA LEU A 85 8.45 6.26 -17.30
C LEU A 85 7.41 5.64 -16.35
N VAL A 86 7.08 6.34 -15.26
CA VAL A 86 6.00 5.90 -14.34
C VAL A 86 4.65 5.79 -15.06
N LYS A 87 4.34 6.68 -16.00
CA LYS A 87 3.12 6.60 -16.81
C LYS A 87 3.12 5.38 -17.73
N VAL A 88 4.25 5.01 -18.33
CA VAL A 88 4.37 3.80 -19.18
C VAL A 88 4.06 2.54 -18.36
N HIS A 89 4.65 2.40 -17.17
CA HIS A 89 4.44 1.20 -16.36
C HIS A 89 3.09 1.17 -15.65
N LEU A 90 2.67 2.28 -15.04
CA LEU A 90 1.47 2.31 -14.17
C LEU A 90 0.20 2.69 -14.93
N GLY A 91 0.31 3.45 -16.02
CA GLY A 91 -0.84 4.02 -16.73
C GLY A 91 -1.55 5.10 -15.92
N SER A 92 -2.87 5.22 -16.09
CA SER A 92 -3.72 6.07 -15.25
C SER A 92 -3.92 5.47 -13.84
N PRO A 93 -4.32 6.26 -12.83
CA PRO A 93 -4.60 5.72 -11.49
C PRO A 93 -5.62 4.57 -11.49
N ARG A 94 -6.64 4.66 -12.35
CA ARG A 94 -7.63 3.59 -12.54
C ARG A 94 -6.99 2.33 -13.12
N GLN A 95 -6.15 2.48 -14.15
CA GLN A 95 -5.43 1.35 -14.75
C GLN A 95 -4.50 0.67 -13.73
N TRP A 96 -3.76 1.46 -12.95
CA TRP A 96 -2.88 0.91 -11.92
C TRP A 96 -3.65 0.11 -10.86
N ARG A 97 -4.79 0.64 -10.39
CA ARG A 97 -5.68 -0.07 -9.47
C ARG A 97 -6.20 -1.39 -10.06
N MET A 98 -6.57 -1.41 -11.34
CA MET A 98 -7.02 -2.63 -12.01
C MET A 98 -5.89 -3.66 -12.16
N LYS A 99 -4.66 -3.22 -12.45
CA LYS A 99 -3.47 -4.08 -12.47
C LYS A 99 -3.23 -4.71 -11.10
N ALA A 100 -3.28 -3.90 -10.03
CA ALA A 100 -3.15 -4.37 -8.66
C ALA A 100 -4.25 -5.33 -8.23
N GLN A 101 -5.47 -5.12 -8.72
CA GLN A 101 -6.58 -6.05 -8.49
C GLN A 101 -6.29 -7.39 -9.16
N THR A 102 -5.80 -7.38 -10.39
CA THR A 102 -5.42 -8.60 -11.12
C THR A 102 -4.32 -9.37 -10.38
N VAL A 103 -3.34 -8.67 -9.81
CA VAL A 103 -2.28 -9.30 -8.99
C VAL A 103 -2.87 -9.95 -7.74
N ARG A 104 -3.74 -9.24 -7.01
CA ARG A 104 -4.43 -9.78 -5.82
C ARG A 104 -5.28 -11.00 -6.17
N ASP A 105 -6.03 -10.95 -7.27
CA ASP A 105 -6.88 -12.06 -7.69
C ASP A 105 -6.06 -13.30 -8.04
N LYS A 106 -4.89 -13.13 -8.67
CA LYS A 106 -3.91 -14.21 -8.89
C LYS A 106 -3.36 -14.77 -7.58
N GLN A 107 -2.98 -13.90 -6.63
CA GLN A 107 -2.49 -14.31 -5.30
C GLN A 107 -3.56 -15.09 -4.51
N LEU A 108 -4.84 -14.72 -4.66
CA LEU A 108 -5.97 -15.37 -3.98
C LEU A 108 -6.54 -16.57 -4.75
N ALA A 109 -6.10 -16.84 -5.98
CA ALA A 109 -6.67 -17.89 -6.83
C ALA A 109 -6.62 -19.28 -6.16
N SER A 110 -5.51 -19.61 -5.48
CA SER A 110 -5.37 -20.88 -4.76
C SER A 110 -6.33 -20.97 -3.56
N VAL A 111 -6.53 -19.87 -2.83
CA VAL A 111 -7.49 -19.77 -1.73
C VAL A 111 -8.91 -19.93 -2.25
N ALA A 112 -9.24 -19.26 -3.37
CA ALA A 112 -10.53 -19.37 -4.02
C ALA A 112 -10.80 -20.79 -4.52
N ALA A 113 -9.80 -21.47 -5.12
CA ALA A 113 -9.89 -22.86 -5.55
C ALA A 113 -10.16 -23.81 -4.38
N ARG A 114 -9.42 -23.69 -3.26
CA ARG A 114 -9.67 -24.47 -2.05
C ARG A 114 -11.09 -24.30 -1.51
N ARG A 115 -11.60 -23.06 -1.49
CA ARG A 115 -12.97 -22.75 -1.04
C ARG A 115 -14.05 -23.27 -1.97
N LYS A 116 -13.79 -23.28 -3.27
CA LYS A 116 -14.69 -23.88 -4.26
C LYS A 116 -14.76 -25.39 -4.07
N ALA A 117 -13.62 -26.03 -3.83
CA ALA A 117 -13.54 -27.47 -3.56
C ALA A 117 -14.22 -27.86 -2.24
N SER A 118 -14.13 -27.03 -1.20
CA SER A 118 -14.77 -27.29 0.10
C SER A 118 -16.28 -26.99 0.14
N GLY A 119 -16.90 -26.59 -0.98
CA GLY A 119 -18.33 -26.24 -1.04
C GLY A 119 -18.70 -24.92 -0.37
N SER A 120 -17.77 -24.27 0.35
CA SER A 120 -18.04 -23.03 1.10
C SER A 120 -18.49 -21.88 0.19
N ALA A 121 -18.05 -21.86 -1.07
CA ALA A 121 -18.49 -20.85 -2.03
C ALA A 121 -20.01 -20.91 -2.33
N ARG A 122 -20.59 -22.12 -2.37
CA ARG A 122 -22.04 -22.30 -2.60
C ARG A 122 -22.85 -21.93 -1.35
N GLU A 123 -22.37 -22.29 -0.16
CA GLU A 123 -23.00 -21.93 1.10
C GLU A 123 -23.06 -20.41 1.29
N VAL A 124 -21.95 -19.70 1.00
CA VAL A 124 -21.88 -18.24 1.08
C VAL A 124 -22.81 -17.58 0.05
N LEU A 125 -22.89 -18.13 -1.16
CA LEU A 125 -23.82 -17.63 -2.19
C LEU A 125 -25.28 -17.83 -1.75
N ALA A 126 -25.62 -19.00 -1.22
CA ALA A 126 -26.97 -19.30 -0.73
C ALA A 126 -27.36 -18.39 0.44
N LEU A 127 -26.46 -18.16 1.39
CA LEU A 127 -26.68 -17.24 2.51
C LEU A 127 -26.89 -15.79 2.05
N ARG A 128 -26.11 -15.33 1.05
CA ARG A 128 -26.29 -13.99 0.46
C ARG A 128 -27.62 -13.86 -0.27
N LEU A 129 -28.00 -14.86 -1.06
CA LEU A 129 -29.30 -14.87 -1.75
C LEU A 129 -30.46 -14.92 -0.75
N GLY A 130 -30.35 -15.76 0.29
CA GLY A 130 -31.35 -15.83 1.36
C GLY A 130 -31.52 -14.50 2.09
N LEU A 131 -30.42 -13.80 2.40
CA LEU A 131 -30.48 -12.47 3.00
C LEU A 131 -31.14 -11.45 2.06
N ILE A 132 -30.81 -11.46 0.76
CA ILE A 132 -31.45 -10.56 -0.23
C ILE A 132 -32.97 -10.80 -0.26
N VAL A 133 -33.40 -12.06 -0.34
CA VAL A 133 -34.83 -12.40 -0.35
C VAL A 133 -35.51 -11.97 0.95
N ALA A 134 -34.89 -12.22 2.11
CA ALA A 134 -35.42 -11.83 3.41
C ALA A 134 -35.54 -10.30 3.59
N LEU A 135 -34.72 -9.52 2.90
CA LEU A 135 -34.77 -8.05 2.94
C LEU A 135 -35.80 -7.45 1.96
N ILE A 136 -36.08 -8.13 0.85
CA ILE A 136 -37.02 -7.65 -0.19
C ILE A 136 -38.46 -8.09 0.10
N ALA A 137 -38.65 -9.31 0.62
CA ALA A 137 -39.97 -9.89 0.80
C ALA A 137 -40.89 -9.07 1.73
N PRO A 138 -40.43 -8.55 2.90
CA PRO A 138 -41.30 -7.80 3.80
C PRO A 138 -41.75 -6.44 3.20
N PRO A 139 -40.88 -5.59 2.63
CA PRO A 139 -41.32 -4.38 1.95
C PRO A 139 -42.25 -4.66 0.77
N ALA A 140 -41.95 -5.67 -0.05
CA ALA A 140 -42.78 -6.05 -1.18
C ALA A 140 -44.19 -6.51 -0.75
N TYR A 141 -44.27 -7.28 0.34
CA TYR A 141 -45.54 -7.70 0.93
C TYR A 141 -46.36 -6.50 1.44
N VAL A 142 -45.71 -5.55 2.13
CA VAL A 142 -46.39 -4.35 2.63
C VAL A 142 -46.96 -3.53 1.47
N VAL A 143 -46.17 -3.31 0.40
CA VAL A 143 -46.63 -2.61 -0.80
C VAL A 143 -47.79 -3.33 -1.48
N ALA A 144 -47.77 -4.66 -1.53
CA ALA A 144 -48.81 -5.46 -2.18
C ALA A 144 -50.12 -5.53 -1.38
N THR A 145 -50.06 -5.39 -0.04
CA THR A 145 -51.21 -5.62 0.85
C THR A 145 -51.72 -4.36 1.55
N SER A 146 -50.95 -3.25 1.55
CA SER A 146 -51.32 -2.01 2.22
C SER A 146 -50.68 -0.77 1.58
N GLN A 147 -51.41 0.33 1.49
CA GLN A 147 -50.86 1.64 1.08
C GLN A 147 -50.38 2.49 2.27
N ASP A 148 -50.15 1.86 3.42
CA ASP A 148 -49.75 2.53 4.65
C ASP A 148 -48.24 2.87 4.62
N ILE A 149 -47.97 4.14 4.32
CA ILE A 149 -46.61 4.69 4.22
C ILE A 149 -45.84 4.54 5.53
N LEU A 150 -46.51 4.63 6.68
CA LEU A 150 -45.85 4.50 7.98
C LEU A 150 -45.34 3.07 8.21
N LYS A 151 -46.16 2.06 7.88
CA LYS A 151 -45.73 0.65 7.92
C LYS A 151 -44.57 0.37 6.98
N LEU A 152 -44.62 0.94 5.77
CA LEU A 152 -43.54 0.80 4.80
C LEU A 152 -42.22 1.40 5.31
N LEU A 153 -42.28 2.58 5.94
CA LEU A 153 -41.11 3.23 6.55
C LEU A 153 -40.53 2.40 7.70
N ILE A 154 -41.37 1.88 8.59
CA ILE A 154 -40.92 1.05 9.72
C ILE A 154 -40.25 -0.23 9.22
N VAL A 155 -40.88 -0.93 8.27
CA VAL A 155 -40.32 -2.15 7.68
C VAL A 155 -39.04 -1.85 6.91
N GLY A 156 -39.00 -0.73 6.19
CA GLY A 156 -37.80 -0.24 5.50
C GLY A 156 -36.63 0.00 6.47
N ALA A 157 -36.89 0.66 7.60
CA ALA A 157 -35.88 0.91 8.63
C ALA A 157 -35.35 -0.41 9.25
N ILE A 158 -36.25 -1.35 9.55
CA ILE A 158 -35.86 -2.68 10.07
C ILE A 158 -35.01 -3.44 9.05
N CYS A 159 -35.43 -3.47 7.78
CA CYS A 159 -34.68 -4.13 6.72
C CYS A 159 -33.31 -3.46 6.52
N PHE A 160 -33.22 -2.14 6.61
CA PHE A 160 -31.94 -1.43 6.51
C PHE A 160 -30.97 -1.84 7.64
N VAL A 161 -31.43 -1.84 8.89
CA VAL A 161 -30.62 -2.29 10.04
C VAL A 161 -30.22 -3.76 9.87
N ALA A 162 -31.16 -4.62 9.48
CA ALA A 162 -30.90 -6.04 9.23
C ALA A 162 -29.90 -6.27 8.09
N ALA A 163 -29.89 -5.42 7.06
CA ALA A 163 -28.92 -5.47 5.97
C ALA A 163 -27.51 -5.14 6.45
N LEU A 164 -27.36 -4.11 7.29
CA LEU A 164 -26.07 -3.73 7.87
C LEU A 164 -25.50 -4.84 8.76
N VAL A 165 -26.31 -5.33 9.70
CA VAL A 165 -25.89 -6.36 10.67
C VAL A 165 -25.71 -7.72 10.00
N GLY A 166 -26.70 -8.15 9.20
CA GLY A 166 -26.69 -9.43 8.50
C GLY A 166 -25.58 -9.51 7.46
N GLY A 167 -25.35 -8.44 6.70
CA GLY A 167 -24.27 -8.37 5.73
C GLY A 167 -22.88 -8.49 6.38
N HIS A 168 -22.67 -7.81 7.51
CA HIS A 168 -21.43 -7.90 8.27
C HIS A 168 -21.22 -9.29 8.87
N PHE A 169 -22.25 -9.84 9.52
CA PHE A 169 -22.24 -11.19 10.09
C PHE A 169 -21.91 -12.27 9.04
N LEU A 170 -22.58 -12.21 7.87
CA LEU A 170 -22.29 -13.14 6.78
C LEU A 170 -20.87 -12.99 6.26
N THR A 171 -20.36 -11.77 6.13
CA THR A 171 -18.99 -11.52 5.65
C THR A 171 -17.94 -12.13 6.60
N ILE A 172 -18.14 -11.98 7.91
CA ILE A 172 -17.29 -12.58 8.96
C ILE A 172 -17.38 -14.12 8.93
N ARG A 173 -18.60 -14.66 8.98
CA ARG A 173 -18.83 -16.12 9.00
C ARG A 173 -18.27 -16.80 7.76
N ALA A 174 -18.47 -16.18 6.60
CA ALA A 174 -17.96 -16.63 5.31
C ALA A 174 -16.45 -16.40 5.11
N ARG A 175 -15.79 -15.66 6.04
CA ARG A 175 -14.40 -15.22 5.95
C ARG A 175 -14.06 -14.64 4.57
N VAL A 176 -14.96 -13.87 3.96
CA VAL A 176 -14.76 -13.35 2.60
C VAL A 176 -13.60 -12.34 2.65
N PRO A 177 -12.63 -12.40 1.73
CA PRO A 177 -11.54 -11.43 1.70
C PRO A 177 -12.14 -10.03 1.48
N VAL A 178 -12.03 -9.16 2.48
CA VAL A 178 -12.51 -7.78 2.39
C VAL A 178 -11.65 -7.06 1.35
N MET A 179 -12.29 -6.34 0.44
CA MET A 179 -11.55 -5.50 -0.51
C MET A 179 -10.97 -4.30 0.24
N PRO A 180 -9.65 -4.05 0.15
CA PRO A 180 -9.08 -2.84 0.71
C PRO A 180 -9.66 -1.61 0.01
N SER A 181 -10.07 -0.61 0.81
CA SER A 181 -10.60 0.65 0.30
C SER A 181 -9.46 1.63 0.08
N ILE A 182 -8.98 1.71 -1.16
CA ILE A 182 -7.97 2.70 -1.57
C ILE A 182 -8.68 3.93 -2.13
N ARG A 183 -8.50 5.09 -1.48
CA ARG A 183 -8.99 6.38 -1.97
C ARG A 183 -8.05 6.94 -3.05
N GLY A 184 -8.62 7.66 -4.02
CA GLY A 184 -7.88 8.24 -5.15
C GLY A 184 -6.70 9.14 -4.75
N PRO A 185 -6.85 10.07 -3.79
CA PRO A 185 -5.74 10.93 -3.34
C PRO A 185 -4.54 10.15 -2.81
N TRP A 186 -4.76 9.11 -2.00
CA TRP A 186 -3.68 8.29 -1.44
C TRP A 186 -2.92 7.51 -2.53
N LEU A 187 -3.60 7.11 -3.60
CA LEU A 187 -2.94 6.49 -4.74
C LEU A 187 -2.07 7.48 -5.52
N ALA A 188 -2.46 8.75 -5.58
CA ALA A 188 -1.64 9.80 -6.18
C ALA A 188 -0.37 10.06 -5.36
N GLU A 189 -0.47 10.03 -4.04
CA GLU A 189 0.69 10.16 -3.14
C GLU A 189 1.69 9.01 -3.33
N LEU A 190 1.23 7.75 -3.36
CA LEU A 190 2.11 6.62 -3.66
C LEU A 190 2.76 6.75 -5.03
N ARG A 191 2.01 7.27 -6.03
CA ARG A 191 2.57 7.51 -7.36
C ARG A 191 3.69 8.54 -7.33
N GLU A 192 3.51 9.63 -6.58
CA GLU A 192 4.54 10.66 -6.42
C GLU A 192 5.80 10.11 -5.74
N ASP A 193 5.63 9.20 -4.76
CA ASP A 193 6.75 8.51 -4.10
C ASP A 193 7.54 7.64 -5.11
N VAL A 194 6.86 6.96 -6.03
CA VAL A 194 7.50 6.21 -7.13
C VAL A 194 8.18 7.15 -8.14
N VAL A 195 7.57 8.28 -8.48
CA VAL A 195 8.17 9.30 -9.37
C VAL A 195 9.44 9.86 -8.75
N ASN A 196 9.44 10.17 -7.46
CA ASN A 196 10.63 10.68 -6.76
C ASN A 196 11.78 9.68 -6.76
N ALA A 197 11.49 8.41 -6.48
CA ALA A 197 12.52 7.37 -6.55
C ALA A 197 13.06 7.17 -7.96
N THR A 198 12.19 7.23 -8.98
CA THR A 198 12.57 7.16 -10.40
C THR A 198 13.43 8.36 -10.80
N LEU A 199 13.09 9.57 -10.34
CA LEU A 199 13.89 10.78 -10.56
C LEU A 199 15.29 10.62 -9.96
N VAL A 200 15.38 10.18 -8.70
CA VAL A 200 16.68 9.93 -8.06
C VAL A 200 17.50 8.91 -8.87
N ALA A 201 16.88 7.83 -9.36
CA ALA A 201 17.56 6.84 -10.18
C ALA A 201 18.08 7.41 -11.52
N ILE A 202 17.29 8.26 -12.20
CA ILE A 202 17.71 8.97 -13.42
C ILE A 202 18.92 9.86 -13.13
N LEU A 203 18.85 10.67 -12.07
CA LEU A 203 19.92 11.61 -11.72
C LEU A 203 21.22 10.87 -11.37
N GLN A 204 21.13 9.77 -10.61
CA GLN A 204 22.28 8.92 -10.30
C GLN A 204 22.87 8.28 -11.56
N ASN A 205 22.02 7.81 -12.48
CA ASN A 205 22.47 7.21 -13.74
C ASN A 205 23.18 8.23 -14.65
N LYS A 206 22.70 9.48 -14.67
CA LYS A 206 23.33 10.60 -15.38
C LYS A 206 24.59 11.16 -14.70
N GLY A 207 24.96 10.67 -13.52
CA GLY A 207 26.11 11.17 -12.76
C GLY A 207 25.91 12.58 -12.17
N ILE A 208 24.66 13.03 -12.01
CA ILE A 208 24.35 14.34 -11.42
C ILE A 208 24.63 14.28 -9.92
N ALA A 209 25.47 15.21 -9.43
CA ALA A 209 25.84 15.29 -8.03
C ALA A 209 24.62 15.63 -7.17
N MET A 210 24.34 14.79 -6.18
CA MET A 210 23.27 14.99 -5.20
C MET A 210 23.81 14.67 -3.81
N SER A 211 23.32 15.39 -2.80
CA SER A 211 23.64 15.04 -1.42
C SER A 211 23.04 13.67 -1.06
N PRO A 212 23.71 12.85 -0.24
CA PRO A 212 23.17 11.58 0.22
C PRO A 212 21.80 11.73 0.91
N ALA A 213 21.61 12.84 1.63
CA ALA A 213 20.35 13.16 2.29
C ALA A 213 19.20 13.40 1.30
N ALA A 214 19.43 14.15 0.20
CA ALA A 214 18.42 14.39 -0.82
C ALA A 214 18.05 13.11 -1.59
N ALA A 215 19.06 12.29 -1.91
CA ALA A 215 18.83 10.98 -2.54
C ALA A 215 18.02 10.04 -1.62
N ALA A 216 18.33 10.01 -0.32
CA ALA A 216 17.58 9.24 0.66
C ALA A 216 16.14 9.76 0.82
N ALA A 217 15.94 11.08 0.88
CA ALA A 217 14.62 11.68 0.95
C ALA A 217 13.76 11.34 -0.29
N GLY A 218 14.35 11.42 -1.48
CA GLY A 218 13.64 11.09 -2.73
C GLY A 218 13.29 9.60 -2.88
N ARG A 219 14.09 8.68 -2.28
CA ARG A 219 13.79 7.24 -2.28
C ARG A 219 12.92 6.78 -1.12
N ARG A 220 12.79 7.58 -0.05
CA ARG A 220 12.13 7.19 1.22
C ARG A 220 10.74 6.61 1.01
N GLY A 221 9.91 7.26 0.19
CA GLY A 221 8.55 6.79 -0.09
C GLY A 221 8.53 5.42 -0.78
N TRP A 222 9.39 5.23 -1.78
CA TRP A 222 9.53 3.93 -2.45
C TRP A 222 10.05 2.83 -1.52
N THR A 223 11.05 3.13 -0.69
CA THR A 223 11.55 2.18 0.33
C THR A 223 10.44 1.79 1.32
N SER A 224 9.63 2.77 1.77
CA SER A 224 8.47 2.50 2.64
C SER A 224 7.46 1.56 1.97
N ILE A 225 7.17 1.75 0.68
CA ILE A 225 6.31 0.88 -0.12
C ILE A 225 6.88 -0.54 -0.20
N GLN A 226 8.18 -0.69 -0.50
CA GLN A 226 8.84 -2.00 -0.59
C GLN A 226 8.79 -2.75 0.75
N GLU A 227 9.05 -2.06 1.85
CA GLU A 227 8.96 -2.62 3.20
C GLU A 227 7.53 -3.07 3.54
N ALA A 228 6.51 -2.28 3.19
CA ALA A 228 5.11 -2.67 3.38
C ALA A 228 4.73 -3.88 2.53
N ALA A 229 5.16 -3.92 1.27
CA ALA A 229 4.93 -5.06 0.39
C ALA A 229 5.61 -6.34 0.90
N ALA A 230 6.84 -6.22 1.42
CA ALA A 230 7.57 -7.32 2.04
C ALA A 230 6.84 -7.84 3.29
N ALA A 231 6.33 -6.96 4.15
CA ALA A 231 5.54 -7.34 5.32
C ALA A 231 4.27 -8.12 4.93
N VAL A 232 3.54 -7.65 3.91
CA VAL A 232 2.36 -8.37 3.39
C VAL A 232 2.74 -9.74 2.81
N ALA A 233 3.88 -9.84 2.11
CA ALA A 233 4.35 -11.10 1.58
C ALA A 233 4.71 -12.11 2.68
N LEU A 234 5.28 -11.64 3.81
CA LEU A 234 5.58 -12.49 4.98
C LEU A 234 4.31 -13.07 5.62
N LEU A 235 3.22 -12.31 5.67
CA LEU A 235 1.93 -12.78 6.23
C LEU A 235 1.24 -13.85 5.39
N ARG A 236 1.71 -14.08 4.15
CA ARG A 236 1.13 -15.04 3.20
C ARG A 236 1.94 -16.34 3.08
N ARG A 237 3.10 -16.42 3.73
CA ARG A 237 3.90 -17.64 3.86
C ARG A 237 3.40 -18.47 5.02
#